data_AF-A0A2E7I6M7-F1
#
_entry.id   AF-A0A2E7I6M7-F1
#
_cell.length_a   1.000
_cell.length_b   1.000
_cell.length_c   1.000
_cell.angle_alpha   90.00
_cell.angle_beta   90.00
_cell.angle_gamma   90.00
#
_symmetry.space_group_name_H-M   'P 1'
#
loop_
_entity.id
_entity.type
_entity.pdbx_description
1 polymer ?
#
loop_
_entity_poly.entity_id
_entity_poly.type
_entity_poly.pdbx_seq_one_letter_code
_entity_poly.pdbx_strand_id
1 'polypeptide(L)'
;MRYIRKFFITLLFFWFCLALLLFFFGTDLFFPFGLEMGESEELYRYETVRFGVGCLLAFSVFRYLFSFKAMPSLGIVFYYGVFYIIGGCVIGFRDNIGLEPMYHIAVVAILTILIFFEIRQKKK
;
A
#
# COMPACT_ATOMS: atom_id res chain seq x y z
N MET A 1 -10.00 -25.03 12.83
CA MET A 1 -9.25 -24.57 11.65
C MET A 1 -9.89 -23.38 10.92
N ARG A 2 -11.08 -23.53 10.28
CA ARG A 2 -11.69 -22.44 9.47
C ARG A 2 -12.09 -21.20 10.28
N TYR A 3 -12.66 -21.38 11.47
CA TYR A 3 -13.07 -20.28 12.36
C TYR A 3 -11.87 -19.54 12.96
N ILE A 4 -10.84 -20.27 13.38
CA ILE A 4 -9.57 -19.71 13.91
C ILE A 4 -8.89 -18.83 12.86
N ARG A 5 -8.78 -19.31 11.60
CA ARG A 5 -8.21 -18.51 10.51
C ARG A 5 -9.00 -17.22 10.25
N LYS A 6 -10.34 -17.31 10.23
CA LYS A 6 -11.19 -16.12 10.07
C LYS A 6 -10.98 -15.14 11.22
N PHE A 7 -10.92 -15.61 12.45
CA PHE A 7 -10.68 -14.78 13.63
C PHE A 7 -9.36 -14.01 13.52
N PHE A 8 -8.25 -14.66 13.19
CA PHE A 8 -6.96 -13.98 13.02
C PHE A 8 -6.96 -12.95 11.89
N ILE A 9 -7.60 -13.25 10.75
CA ILE A 9 -7.71 -12.29 9.64
C ILE A 9 -8.57 -11.09 10.05
N THR A 10 -9.66 -11.32 10.79
CA THR A 10 -10.52 -10.23 11.30
C THR A 10 -9.78 -9.37 12.32
N LEU A 11 -9.03 -9.98 13.24
CA LEU A 11 -8.20 -9.25 14.20
C LEU A 11 -7.16 -8.38 13.47
N LEU A 12 -6.48 -8.95 12.49
CA LEU A 12 -5.51 -8.24 11.66
C LEU A 12 -6.16 -7.08 10.88
N PHE A 13 -7.37 -7.28 10.36
CA PHE A 13 -8.12 -6.23 9.67
C PHE A 13 -8.45 -5.06 10.60
N PHE A 14 -8.98 -5.33 11.79
CA PHE A 14 -9.26 -4.27 12.78
C PHE A 14 -7.99 -3.53 13.21
N TRP A 15 -6.88 -4.25 13.35
CA TRP A 15 -5.59 -3.65 13.63
C TRP A 15 -5.15 -2.68 12.52
N PHE A 16 -5.27 -3.08 11.25
CA PHE A 16 -4.97 -2.18 10.13
C PHE A 16 -5.88 -0.95 10.10
N CYS A 17 -7.18 -1.10 10.39
CA CYS A 17 -8.09 0.04 10.51
C CYS A 17 -7.67 1.00 11.62
N LEU A 18 -7.30 0.47 12.79
CA LEU A 18 -6.82 1.27 13.92
C LEU A 18 -5.52 2.00 13.58
N ALA A 19 -4.56 1.29 12.97
CA ALA A 19 -3.28 1.86 12.53
C ALA A 19 -3.48 3.01 11.53
N LEU A 20 -4.40 2.85 10.57
CA LEU A 20 -4.74 3.92 9.62
C LEU A 20 -5.34 5.14 10.33
N LEU A 21 -6.31 4.95 11.23
CA LEU A 21 -6.89 6.05 12.00
C LEU A 21 -5.81 6.82 12.77
N LEU A 22 -4.95 6.10 13.48
CA LEU A 22 -3.89 6.68 14.30
C LEU A 22 -2.84 7.42 13.44
N PHE A 23 -2.50 6.89 12.27
CA PHE A 23 -1.66 7.59 11.29
C PHE A 23 -2.25 8.94 10.85
N PHE A 24 -3.58 9.00 10.60
CA PHE A 24 -4.26 10.25 10.25
C PHE A 24 -4.26 11.27 11.39
N PHE A 25 -4.26 10.83 12.66
CA PHE A 25 -4.14 11.70 13.83
C PHE A 25 -2.68 12.08 14.16
N GLY A 26 -1.72 11.74 13.29
CA GLY A 26 -0.32 12.12 13.47
C GLY A 26 0.40 11.28 14.53
N THR A 27 -0.11 10.09 14.85
CA THR A 27 0.59 9.15 15.72
C THR A 27 1.35 8.11 14.90
N ASP A 28 2.64 7.96 15.19
CA ASP A 28 3.55 7.07 14.48
C ASP A 28 3.34 5.63 14.92
N LEU A 29 2.32 4.99 14.34
CA LEU A 29 2.02 3.61 14.65
C LEU A 29 2.87 2.67 13.80
N PHE A 30 4.07 2.37 14.31
CA PHE A 30 4.93 1.36 13.72
C PHE A 30 4.48 -0.04 14.15
N PHE A 31 4.05 -0.84 13.17
CA PHE A 31 3.68 -2.24 13.31
C PHE A 31 4.75 -3.07 14.06
N PRO A 32 4.42 -4.00 14.98
CA PRO A 32 3.17 -4.17 15.75
C PRO A 32 3.26 -3.65 17.20
N PHE A 33 4.39 -3.10 17.63
CA PHE A 33 4.58 -2.58 19.00
C PHE A 33 5.52 -1.38 18.96
N GLY A 34 5.10 -0.28 19.60
CA GLY A 34 5.88 0.94 19.76
C GLY A 34 5.83 1.43 21.21
N LEU A 35 6.89 1.14 21.94
CA LEU A 35 7.40 1.97 23.04
C LEU A 35 8.61 2.69 22.44
N GLU A 36 8.71 4.01 22.63
CA GLU A 36 9.83 4.91 22.27
C GLU A 36 10.91 4.29 21.34
N MET A 37 10.84 4.57 20.04
CA MET A 37 11.86 4.16 19.06
C MET A 37 12.78 5.32 18.72
N GLY A 38 14.06 5.02 18.47
CA GLY A 38 15.00 6.02 17.93
C GLY A 38 14.85 6.19 16.42
N GLU A 39 15.26 7.34 15.89
CA GLU A 39 15.19 7.70 14.46
C GLU A 39 15.78 6.63 13.52
N SER A 40 16.87 5.97 13.94
CA SER A 40 17.51 4.90 13.16
C SER A 40 16.62 3.66 13.00
N GLU A 41 15.85 3.32 14.03
CA GLU A 41 14.95 2.17 13.99
C GLU A 41 13.71 2.47 13.12
N GLU A 42 13.21 3.70 13.17
CA GLU A 42 12.12 4.16 12.32
C GLU A 42 12.51 4.09 10.84
N LEU A 43 13.71 4.59 10.50
CA LEU A 43 14.24 4.52 9.15
C LEU A 43 14.41 3.07 8.67
N TYR A 44 15.02 2.21 9.49
CA TYR A 44 15.19 0.79 9.16
C TYR A 44 13.86 0.08 8.93
N ARG A 45 12.86 0.32 9.78
CA ARG A 45 11.51 -0.25 9.62
C ARG A 45 10.84 0.26 8.35
N TYR A 46 10.97 1.56 8.08
CA TYR A 46 10.43 2.17 6.88
C TYR A 46 11.03 1.58 5.59
N GLU A 47 12.35 1.41 5.55
CA GLU A 47 13.05 0.74 4.44
C GLU A 47 12.63 -0.73 4.31
N THR A 48 12.48 -1.43 5.43
CA THR A 48 12.04 -2.84 5.45
C THR A 48 10.62 -2.98 4.89
N VAL A 49 9.70 -2.09 5.28
CA VAL A 49 8.32 -2.08 4.74
C VAL A 49 8.33 -1.75 3.25
N ARG A 50 9.09 -0.72 2.84
CA ARG A 50 9.24 -0.37 1.42
C ARG A 50 9.75 -1.55 0.58
N PHE A 51 10.78 -2.25 1.07
CA PHE A 51 11.32 -3.43 0.40
C PHE A 51 10.31 -4.56 0.31
N GLY A 52 9.66 -4.92 1.43
CA GLY A 52 8.66 -5.98 1.47
C GLY A 52 7.46 -5.71 0.55
N VAL A 53 6.95 -4.48 0.55
CA VAL A 53 5.87 -4.05 -0.36
C VAL A 53 6.35 -4.10 -1.81
N GLY A 54 7.57 -3.64 -2.09
CA GLY A 54 8.19 -3.72 -3.42
C GLY A 54 8.28 -5.16 -3.96
N CYS A 55 8.74 -6.11 -3.14
CA CYS A 55 8.78 -7.52 -3.49
C CYS A 55 7.39 -8.11 -3.76
N LEU A 56 6.39 -7.77 -2.93
CA LEU A 56 5.01 -8.24 -3.12
C LEU A 56 4.38 -7.72 -4.41
N LEU A 57 4.68 -6.47 -4.78
CA LEU A 57 4.25 -5.90 -6.05
C LEU A 57 4.96 -6.55 -7.23
N ALA A 58 6.28 -6.73 -7.16
CA ALA A 58 7.04 -7.42 -8.20
C ALA A 58 6.52 -8.84 -8.42
N PHE A 59 6.23 -9.58 -7.35
CA PHE A 59 5.60 -10.89 -7.42
C PHE A 59 4.20 -10.85 -8.04
N SER A 60 3.38 -9.85 -7.68
CA SER A 60 2.04 -9.68 -8.26
C SER A 60 2.10 -9.42 -9.77
N VAL A 61 3.02 -8.55 -10.21
CA VAL A 61 3.27 -8.27 -11.64
C VAL A 61 3.79 -9.51 -12.36
N PHE A 62 4.79 -10.20 -11.80
CA PHE A 62 5.32 -11.45 -12.37
C PHE A 62 4.21 -12.48 -12.56
N ARG A 63 3.37 -12.68 -11.53
CA ARG A 63 2.24 -13.61 -11.62
C ARG A 63 1.24 -13.19 -12.69
N TYR A 64 0.99 -11.90 -12.87
CA TYR A 64 0.14 -11.40 -13.94
C TYR A 64 0.71 -11.74 -15.33
N LEU A 65 2.00 -11.46 -15.54
CA LEU A 65 2.68 -11.64 -16.84
C LEU A 65 2.82 -13.10 -17.24
N PHE A 66 3.17 -13.99 -16.31
CA PHE A 66 3.58 -15.37 -16.64
C PHE A 66 2.54 -16.43 -16.27
N SER A 67 1.58 -16.14 -15.39
CA SER A 67 0.55 -17.12 -14.97
C SER A 67 -0.78 -16.98 -15.72
N PHE A 68 -0.91 -15.98 -16.62
CA PHE A 68 -2.02 -15.71 -17.57
C PHE A 68 -3.48 -15.78 -17.04
N LYS A 69 -3.70 -15.97 -15.74
CA LYS A 69 -5.04 -16.11 -15.11
C LYS A 69 -5.30 -15.12 -13.96
N ALA A 70 -4.37 -14.23 -13.66
CA ALA A 70 -4.40 -13.50 -12.40
C ALA A 70 -5.03 -12.10 -12.50
N MET A 71 -6.31 -12.01 -12.89
CA MET A 71 -7.10 -10.78 -12.67
C MET A 71 -6.99 -10.27 -11.20
N PRO A 72 -6.90 -11.15 -10.17
CA PRO A 72 -6.61 -10.73 -8.80
C PRO A 72 -5.26 -10.04 -8.61
N SER A 73 -4.20 -10.45 -9.33
CA SER A 73 -2.88 -9.81 -9.25
C SER A 73 -2.90 -8.39 -9.79
N LEU A 74 -3.60 -8.19 -10.91
CA LEU A 74 -3.76 -6.85 -11.50
C LEU A 74 -4.57 -5.94 -10.57
N GLY A 75 -5.54 -6.49 -9.84
CA GLY A 75 -6.27 -5.79 -8.78
C GLY A 75 -5.37 -5.34 -7.64
N ILE A 76 -4.42 -6.16 -7.18
CA ILE A 76 -3.46 -5.78 -6.12
C ILE A 76 -2.62 -4.58 -6.57
N VAL A 77 -2.06 -4.62 -7.79
CA VAL A 77 -1.24 -3.53 -8.33
C VAL A 77 -2.08 -2.25 -8.52
N PHE A 78 -3.32 -2.38 -8.99
CA PHE A 78 -4.24 -1.25 -9.15
C PHE A 78 -4.55 -0.57 -7.81
N TYR A 79 -4.99 -1.34 -6.80
CA TYR A 79 -5.33 -0.77 -5.50
C TYR A 79 -4.10 -0.21 -4.77
N TYR A 80 -2.93 -0.82 -4.94
CA TYR A 80 -1.68 -0.22 -4.47
C TYR A 80 -1.48 1.17 -5.07
N GLY A 81 -1.63 1.32 -6.39
CA GLY A 81 -1.52 2.63 -7.05
C GLY A 81 -2.54 3.66 -6.52
N VAL A 82 -3.81 3.24 -6.35
CA VAL A 82 -4.85 4.10 -5.76
C VAL A 82 -4.48 4.56 -4.35
N PHE A 83 -4.08 3.64 -3.47
CA PHE A 83 -3.70 4.00 -2.10
C PHE A 83 -2.41 4.81 -2.03
N TYR A 84 -1.47 4.58 -2.94
CA TYR A 84 -0.25 5.39 -3.05
C TYR A 84 -0.58 6.84 -3.41
N ILE A 85 -1.50 7.07 -4.36
CA ILE A 85 -1.93 8.41 -4.74
C ILE A 85 -2.65 9.09 -3.57
N ILE A 86 -3.61 8.41 -2.94
CA ILE A 86 -4.36 8.96 -1.80
C ILE A 86 -3.40 9.28 -0.64
N GLY A 87 -2.55 8.32 -0.27
CA GLY A 87 -1.58 8.49 0.81
C GLY A 87 -0.57 9.60 0.52
N GLY A 88 -0.03 9.66 -0.70
CA GLY A 88 0.89 10.71 -1.13
C GLY A 88 0.26 12.10 -1.06
N CYS A 89 -1.01 12.24 -1.47
CA CYS A 89 -1.73 13.52 -1.35
C CYS A 89 -2.01 13.90 0.11
N VAL A 90 -2.46 12.94 0.94
CA VAL A 90 -2.72 13.17 2.37
C VAL A 90 -1.44 13.60 3.10
N ILE A 91 -0.35 12.86 2.91
CA ILE A 91 0.94 13.13 3.54
C ILE A 91 1.51 14.45 3.03
N GLY A 92 1.49 14.68 1.72
CA GLY A 92 1.96 15.93 1.14
C GLY A 92 1.19 17.15 1.68
N PHE A 93 -0.12 17.02 1.90
CA PHE A 93 -0.92 18.07 2.53
C PHE A 93 -0.58 18.26 4.01
N ARG A 94 -0.49 17.16 4.77
CA ARG A 94 -0.17 17.18 6.22
C ARG A 94 1.19 17.80 6.49
N ASP A 95 2.18 17.44 5.68
CA ASP A 95 3.58 17.82 5.86
C ASP A 95 3.94 19.09 5.05
N ASN A 96 2.93 19.76 4.47
CA ASN A 96 3.04 20.99 3.67
C ASN A 96 4.13 20.93 2.57
N ILE A 97 4.18 19.80 1.88
CA ILE A 97 5.13 19.54 0.81
C ILE A 97 4.70 20.29 -0.45
N GLY A 98 5.64 21.00 -1.09
CA GLY A 98 5.38 21.69 -2.35
C GLY A 98 4.98 20.74 -3.47
N LEU A 99 4.34 21.26 -4.53
CA LEU A 99 3.89 20.45 -5.66
C LEU A 99 5.04 19.82 -6.46
N GLU A 100 6.20 20.47 -6.48
CA GLU A 100 7.36 20.03 -7.26
C GLU A 100 7.81 18.60 -6.93
N PRO A 101 8.09 18.21 -5.67
CA PRO A 101 8.44 16.83 -5.32
C PRO A 101 7.29 15.83 -5.49
N MET A 102 6.03 16.28 -5.62
CA MET A 102 4.85 15.42 -5.77
C MET A 102 4.63 14.90 -7.21
N TYR A 103 5.51 15.23 -8.17
CA TYR A 103 5.40 14.79 -9.57
C TYR A 103 5.25 13.27 -9.73
N HIS A 104 5.86 12.50 -8.84
CA HIS A 104 5.79 11.04 -8.83
C HIS A 104 4.35 10.52 -8.66
N ILE A 105 3.48 11.25 -7.96
CA ILE A 105 2.05 10.92 -7.80
C ILE A 105 1.35 10.98 -9.16
N ALA A 106 1.67 11.96 -10.00
CA ALA A 106 1.10 12.05 -11.34
C ALA A 106 1.50 10.86 -12.23
N VAL A 107 2.76 10.42 -12.15
CA VAL A 107 3.24 9.22 -12.86
C VAL A 107 2.47 7.99 -12.40
N VAL A 108 2.33 7.80 -11.08
CA VAL A 108 1.57 6.67 -10.52
C VAL A 108 0.09 6.73 -10.93
N ALA A 109 -0.51 7.93 -10.99
CA ALA A 109 -1.88 8.11 -11.46
C ALA A 109 -2.07 7.66 -12.91
N ILE A 110 -1.17 8.05 -13.82
CA ILE A 110 -1.20 7.63 -15.22
C ILE A 110 -1.12 6.10 -15.31
N LEU A 111 -0.15 5.48 -14.63
CA LEU A 111 0.02 4.02 -14.62
C LEU A 111 -1.22 3.31 -14.06
N THR A 112 -1.81 3.84 -12.99
CA THR A 112 -3.03 3.29 -12.37
C THR A 112 -4.22 3.33 -13.33
N ILE A 113 -4.36 4.42 -14.10
CA ILE A 113 -5.39 4.55 -15.14
C ILE A 113 -5.18 3.54 -16.27
N LEU A 114 -3.94 3.33 -16.73
CA LEU A 114 -3.64 2.33 -17.75
C LEU A 114 -4.00 0.92 -17.28
N ILE A 115 -3.66 0.58 -16.03
CA ILE A 115 -4.03 -0.70 -15.41
C ILE A 115 -5.55 -0.85 -15.31
N PHE A 116 -6.27 0.23 -14.98
CA PHE A 116 -7.73 0.21 -14.94
C PHE A 116 -8.35 -0.14 -16.29
N PHE A 117 -7.83 0.43 -17.39
CA PHE A 117 -8.28 0.09 -18.73
C PHE A 117 -8.01 -1.38 -19.08
N GLU A 118 -6.83 -1.90 -18.75
CA GLU A 118 -6.49 -3.32 -18.92
C GLU A 118 -7.47 -4.23 -18.15
N ILE A 119 -7.77 -3.91 -16.88
CA ILE A 119 -8.76 -4.66 -16.09
C ILE A 119 -10.14 -4.63 -16.77
N ARG A 120 -10.56 -3.48 -17.29
CA ARG A 120 -11.87 -3.35 -17.96
C ARG A 120 -11.93 -4.10 -19.29
N GLN A 121 -10.85 -4.14 -20.06
CA GLN A 121 -10.80 -4.88 -21.31
C GLN A 121 -10.97 -6.38 -21.07
N LYS A 122 -10.33 -6.95 -20.05
CA LYS A 122 -10.44 -8.38 -19.71
C LYS A 122 -11.75 -8.80 -19.03
N LYS A 123 -12.61 -7.86 -18.66
CA LYS A 123 -13.96 -8.13 -18.11
C LYS A 123 -15.03 -8.26 -19.20
N LYS A 124 -14.74 -7.80 -20.43
CA LYS A 124 -15.58 -8.01 -21.61
C LYS A 124 -15.17 -9.30 -22.31
#